data_AF-A0AAV2SBZ0-F1
#
_entry.id   AF-A0AAV2SBZ0-F1
#
_cell.length_a   1.000
_cell.length_b   1.000
_cell.length_c   1.000
_cell.angle_alpha   90.00
_cell.angle_beta   90.00
_cell.angle_gamma   90.00
#
_symmetry.space_group_name_H-M   'P 1'
#
loop_
_entity.id
_entity.type
_entity.pdbx_description
1 polymer ?
#
loop_
_entity_poly.entity_id
_entity_poly.type
_entity_poly.pdbx_seq_one_letter_code
_entity_poly.pdbx_strand_id
1 'polypeptide(L)'
;MLEGLATWVLNNYLGQYLENLHTHQLSIGLLKGEVELENVPLRKDALRHLDMPLEVRTGFVGKVKLQIPVSRLRSEPWVIIFEQLYLVAGPVKLNEVSTQHIYTHAHSHIHT
;
A
#
# COMPACT_ATOMS: atom_id res chain seq x y z
N MET A 1 9.74 16.93 -11.54
CA MET A 1 10.76 15.84 -11.60
C MET A 1 10.82 15.06 -10.28
N LEU A 2 11.10 15.71 -9.14
CA LEU A 2 11.12 15.03 -7.83
C LEU A 2 9.77 14.46 -7.41
N GLU A 3 8.68 15.18 -7.74
CA GLU A 3 7.31 14.76 -7.44
C GLU A 3 6.89 13.44 -8.08
N GLY A 4 7.27 13.24 -9.35
CA GLY A 4 7.02 11.97 -10.03
C GLY A 4 7.77 10.81 -9.39
N LEU A 5 9.02 11.05 -8.95
CA LEU A 5 9.81 10.03 -8.25
C LEU A 5 9.22 9.72 -6.87
N ALA A 6 8.86 10.73 -6.08
CA ALA A 6 8.24 10.55 -4.77
C ALA A 6 6.91 9.80 -4.89
N THR A 7 6.07 10.18 -5.86
CA THR A 7 4.83 9.49 -6.20
C THR A 7 5.10 8.03 -6.57
N TRP A 8 6.09 7.78 -7.43
CA TRP A 8 6.45 6.43 -7.84
C TRP A 8 6.92 5.58 -6.65
N VAL A 9 7.76 6.12 -5.76
CA VAL A 9 8.21 5.43 -4.54
C VAL A 9 7.02 5.09 -3.64
N LEU A 10 6.14 6.05 -3.34
CA LEU A 10 4.99 5.78 -2.47
C LEU A 10 4.05 4.75 -3.07
N ASN A 11 3.76 4.84 -4.37
CA ASN A 11 2.90 3.87 -5.03
C ASN A 11 3.54 2.47 -5.07
N ASN A 12 4.85 2.39 -5.32
CA ASN A 12 5.56 1.12 -5.44
C ASN A 12 5.72 0.42 -4.09
N TYR A 13 6.01 1.17 -3.01
CA TYR A 13 6.26 0.57 -1.69
C TYR A 13 5.02 0.54 -0.79
N LEU A 14 4.18 1.57 -0.84
CA LEU A 14 3.03 1.72 0.05
C LEU A 14 1.70 1.42 -0.63
N GLY A 15 1.62 1.45 -1.97
CA GLY A 15 0.38 1.22 -2.70
C GLY A 15 -0.24 -0.16 -2.49
N GLN A 16 0.56 -1.15 -2.07
CA GLN A 16 0.04 -2.47 -1.70
C GLN A 16 -0.57 -2.52 -0.29
N TYR A 17 -0.30 -1.53 0.57
CA TYR A 17 -0.76 -1.50 1.97
C TYR A 17 -1.76 -0.37 2.24
N LEU A 18 -1.69 0.73 1.50
CA LEU A 18 -2.47 1.94 1.71
C LEU A 18 -3.36 2.24 0.51
N GLU A 19 -4.57 2.70 0.78
CA GLU A 19 -5.53 3.14 -0.23
C GLU A 19 -5.39 4.65 -0.48
N ASN A 20 -5.78 5.08 -1.67
CA ASN A 20 -5.99 6.49 -1.99
C ASN A 20 -4.78 7.40 -1.68
N LEU A 21 -3.57 6.94 -2.06
CA LEU A 21 -2.35 7.77 -2.01
C LEU A 21 -2.49 8.94 -3.00
N HIS A 22 -3.07 10.04 -2.55
CA HIS A 22 -3.39 11.19 -3.39
C HIS A 22 -2.14 12.01 -3.73
N THR A 23 -1.82 12.08 -5.02
CA THR A 23 -0.65 12.79 -5.56
C THR A 23 -0.71 14.32 -5.43
N HIS A 24 -1.88 14.88 -5.15
CA HIS A 24 -2.02 16.33 -4.92
C HIS A 24 -1.49 16.77 -3.55
N GLN A 25 -1.57 15.92 -2.52
CA GLN A 25 -0.99 16.21 -1.18
C GLN A 25 0.55 16.17 -1.22
N LEU A 26 1.08 15.35 -2.13
CA LEU A 26 2.49 15.20 -2.44
C LEU A 26 3.16 16.50 -2.94
N SER A 27 2.52 17.23 -3.85
CA SER A 27 3.11 18.41 -4.50
C SER A 27 3.46 19.54 -3.51
N ILE A 28 2.61 19.74 -2.49
CA ILE A 28 2.77 20.82 -1.50
C ILE A 28 3.95 20.53 -0.56
N GLY A 29 4.12 19.27 -0.14
CA GLY A 29 5.21 18.87 0.77
C GLY A 29 6.59 18.96 0.13
N LEU A 30 6.70 18.58 -1.15
CA LEU A 30 7.99 18.51 -1.84
C LEU A 30 8.71 19.86 -1.96
N LEU A 31 7.98 20.98 -1.93
CA LEU A 31 8.57 22.31 -1.86
C LEU A 31 9.44 22.52 -0.61
N LYS A 32 9.17 21.75 0.47
CA LYS A 32 9.94 21.74 1.72
C LYS A 32 10.89 20.54 1.84
N GLY A 33 10.96 19.67 0.83
CA GLY A 33 11.79 18.46 0.83
C GLY A 33 11.20 17.27 1.60
N GLU A 34 9.96 17.37 2.07
CA GLU A 34 9.28 16.33 2.85
C GLU A 34 7.87 16.12 2.30
N VAL A 35 7.49 14.87 2.05
CA VAL A 35 6.13 14.53 1.65
C VAL A 35 5.35 14.09 2.87
N GLU A 36 4.18 14.66 3.11
CA GLU A 36 3.27 14.18 4.14
C GLU A 36 1.93 13.80 3.53
N LEU A 37 1.42 12.64 3.94
CA LEU A 37 0.06 12.18 3.68
C LEU A 37 -0.65 12.05 5.02
N GLU A 38 -1.91 12.45 5.09
CA GLU A 38 -2.71 12.40 6.31
C GLU A 38 -3.94 11.52 6.13
N ASN A 39 -4.33 10.82 7.20
CA ASN A 39 -5.52 9.99 7.28
C ASN A 39 -5.63 8.96 6.14
N VAL A 40 -4.54 8.22 5.90
CA VAL A 40 -4.45 7.28 4.79
C VAL A 40 -5.06 5.94 5.19
N PRO A 41 -6.13 5.46 4.53
CA PRO A 41 -6.74 4.18 4.88
C PRO A 41 -5.84 2.99 4.56
N LEU A 42 -5.94 1.92 5.36
CA LEU A 42 -5.26 0.66 5.08
C LEU A 42 -6.09 -0.20 4.11
N ARG A 43 -5.41 -0.86 3.18
CA ARG A 43 -6.02 -1.84 2.29
C ARG A 43 -6.49 -3.06 3.06
N LYS A 44 -7.64 -3.62 2.67
CA LYS A 44 -8.20 -4.84 3.27
C LYS A 44 -7.24 -6.04 3.20
N ASP A 45 -6.51 -6.13 2.09
CA ASP A 45 -5.52 -7.15 1.79
C ASP A 45 -4.10 -6.78 2.22
N ALA A 46 -3.88 -5.64 2.89
CA ALA A 46 -2.53 -5.18 3.29
C ALA A 46 -1.73 -6.26 4.04
N LEU A 47 -2.39 -7.00 4.94
CA LEU A 47 -1.76 -8.07 5.73
C LEU A 47 -1.47 -9.34 4.92
N ARG A 48 -2.17 -9.56 3.79
CA ARG A 48 -1.89 -10.70 2.91
C ARG A 48 -0.55 -10.53 2.19
N HIS A 49 -0.18 -9.29 1.86
CA HIS A 49 1.14 -8.95 1.30
C HIS A 49 2.28 -9.06 2.32
N LEU A 50 1.96 -9.33 3.58
CA LEU A 50 2.90 -9.64 4.66
C LEU A 50 2.90 -11.15 5.01
N ASP A 51 2.29 -11.99 4.17
CA ASP A 51 2.10 -13.42 4.39
C ASP A 51 1.37 -13.76 5.69
N MET A 52 0.55 -12.83 6.21
CA MET A 52 -0.23 -13.03 7.42
C MET A 52 -1.63 -13.59 7.08
N PRO A 53 -2.14 -14.60 7.80
CA PRO A 53 -3.47 -15.17 7.58
C PRO A 53 -4.59 -14.30 8.17
N LEU A 54 -4.46 -12.98 8.06
CA LEU A 54 -5.37 -11.98 8.61
C LEU A 54 -5.81 -11.00 7.52
N GLU A 55 -6.99 -10.43 7.71
CA GLU A 55 -7.53 -9.33 6.91
C GLU A 55 -7.67 -8.09 7.75
N VAL A 56 -7.43 -6.93 7.14
CA VAL A 56 -7.75 -5.64 7.74
C VAL A 56 -9.28 -5.49 7.72
N ARG A 57 -9.90 -5.40 8.89
CA ARG A 57 -11.33 -5.09 9.04
C ARG A 57 -11.57 -3.59 8.95
N THR A 58 -10.74 -2.83 9.64
CA THR A 58 -10.68 -1.37 9.56
C THR A 58 -9.30 -0.91 10.01
N GLY A 59 -8.85 0.22 9.49
CA GLY A 59 -7.58 0.80 9.90
C GLY A 59 -7.13 1.94 8.99
N PHE A 60 -6.26 2.78 9.52
CA PHE A 60 -5.71 3.93 8.83
C PHE A 60 -4.38 4.34 9.47
N VAL A 61 -3.60 5.10 8.72
CA VAL A 61 -2.43 5.81 9.23
C VAL A 61 -2.80 7.28 9.35
N GLY A 62 -2.67 7.83 10.56
CA GLY A 62 -2.91 9.25 10.79
C GLY A 62 -1.99 10.14 9.97
N LYS A 63 -0.69 9.81 9.90
CA LYS A 63 0.26 10.50 9.03
C LYS A 63 1.37 9.59 8.51
N VAL A 64 1.71 9.73 7.23
CA VAL A 64 2.86 9.11 6.57
C VAL A 64 3.79 10.23 6.10
N LYS A 65 5.04 10.23 6.55
CA LYS A 65 6.07 11.17 6.08
C LYS A 65 7.09 10.44 5.24
N LEU A 66 7.40 10.95 4.06
CA LEU A 66 8.52 10.51 3.25
C LEU A 66 9.56 11.65 3.20
N GLN A 67 10.70 11.38 3.82
CA GLN A 67 11.83 12.30 3.88
C GLN A 67 12.80 11.97 2.76
N ILE A 68 12.97 12.94 1.86
CA ILE A 68 13.83 12.80 0.70
C ILE A 68 15.10 13.62 0.95
N PRO A 69 16.30 13.01 1.00
CA PRO A 69 17.54 13.75 1.21
C PRO A 69 17.96 14.47 -0.08
N VAL A 70 17.22 15.50 -0.49
CA VAL A 70 17.40 16.19 -1.79
C VAL A 70 18.84 16.73 -1.97
N SER A 71 19.47 17.16 -0.87
CA SER A 71 20.86 17.63 -0.86
C SER A 71 21.91 16.51 -0.87
N ARG A 72 21.53 15.28 -0.50
CA ARG A 72 22.44 14.15 -0.22
C ARG A 72 21.91 12.81 -0.76
N LEU A 73 21.26 12.83 -1.93
CA LEU A 73 20.57 11.68 -2.53
C LEU A 73 21.42 10.40 -2.70
N ARG A 74 22.75 10.53 -2.79
CA ARG A 74 23.67 9.39 -2.97
C ARG A 74 24.25 8.86 -1.66
N SER A 75 24.23 9.65 -0.60
CA SER A 75 24.95 9.37 0.65
C SER A 75 24.01 9.14 1.83
N GLU A 76 22.75 9.55 1.73
CA GLU A 76 21.74 9.40 2.78
C GLU A 76 20.54 8.58 2.29
N PRO A 77 19.97 7.72 3.14
CA PRO A 77 18.81 6.90 2.79
C PRO A 77 17.53 7.73 2.76
N TRP A 78 16.55 7.22 2.02
CA TRP A 78 15.18 7.74 2.06
C TRP A 78 14.48 7.14 3.27
N VAL A 79 13.73 7.95 4.01
CA VAL A 79 13.09 7.51 5.26
C VAL A 79 11.58 7.67 5.14
N ILE A 80 10.84 6.60 5.46
CA ILE A 80 9.38 6.62 5.55
C ILE A 80 9.01 6.47 7.03
N ILE A 81 8.24 7.42 7.55
CA ILE A 81 7.82 7.49 8.95
C ILE A 81 6.30 7.37 8.99
N PHE A 82 5.81 6.49 9.87
CA PHE A 82 4.39 6.34 10.14
C PHE A 82 4.08 6.90 11.53
N GLU A 83 3.09 7.77 11.59
CA GLU A 83 2.56 8.32 12.83
C GLU A 83 1.09 7.90 12.96
N GLN A 84 0.72 7.40 14.15
CA GLN A 84 -0.65 7.03 14.49
C GLN A 84 -1.23 5.95 13.56
N LEU A 85 -0.64 4.75 13.60
CA LEU A 85 -1.14 3.58 12.89
C LEU A 85 -2.24 2.90 13.72
N TYR A 86 -3.46 2.87 13.19
CA TYR A 86 -4.59 2.14 13.76
C TYR A 86 -4.97 0.97 12.86
N LEU A 87 -5.06 -0.23 13.44
CA LEU A 87 -5.40 -1.44 12.72
C LEU A 87 -6.28 -2.34 13.58
N VAL A 88 -7.42 -2.73 13.04
CA VAL A 88 -8.25 -3.82 13.53
C VAL A 88 -8.20 -4.94 12.49
N ALA A 89 -7.58 -6.05 12.86
CA ALA A 89 -7.45 -7.22 12.01
C ALA A 89 -8.33 -8.37 12.52
N GLY A 90 -8.68 -9.29 11.62
CA GLY A 90 -9.35 -10.54 11.96
C GLY A 90 -8.94 -11.67 11.04
N PRO A 91 -9.26 -12.93 11.39
CA PRO A 91 -8.93 -14.08 10.55
C PRO A 91 -9.57 -13.95 9.16
N VAL A 92 -8.83 -14.38 8.13
CA VAL A 92 -9.38 -14.56 6.79
C VAL A 92 -10.57 -15.53 6.89
N LYS A 93 -11.72 -15.17 6.33
CA LYS A 93 -12.84 -16.12 6.25
C LYS A 93 -12.45 -17.22 5.26
N LEU A 94 -12.43 -18.47 5.71
CA LEU A 94 -12.08 -19.67 4.93
C LEU A 94 -12.99 -19.96 3.71
N ASN A 95 -13.86 -19.03 3.32
CA ASN A 95 -14.93 -19.28 2.35
C ASN A 95 -14.57 -18.85 0.91
N GLU A 96 -13.35 -18.34 0.68
CA GLU A 96 -12.92 -17.83 -0.64
C GLU A 96 -11.63 -18.48 -1.17
N VAL A 97 -11.21 -19.63 -0.60
CA VAL A 97 -9.99 -20.33 -1.05
C VAL A 97 -10.26 -21.39 -2.14
N SER A 98 -11.51 -21.68 -2.52
CA SER A 98 -11.77 -22.89 -3.31
C SER A 98 -12.96 -22.84 -4.28
N THR A 99 -13.01 -21.87 -5.21
CA THR A 99 -14.02 -21.95 -6.29
C THR A 99 -13.51 -21.56 -7.69
N GLN A 100 -12.54 -20.64 -7.84
CA GLN A 100 -12.15 -20.18 -9.18
C GLN A 100 -11.23 -21.12 -9.97
N HIS A 101 -10.49 -22.04 -9.35
CA HIS A 101 -9.55 -22.93 -10.07
C HIS A 101 -10.17 -24.24 -10.61
N ILE A 102 -11.38 -24.63 -10.20
CA ILE A 102 -11.94 -25.95 -10.58
C ILE A 102 -12.78 -25.87 -11.87
N TYR A 103 -13.37 -24.72 -12.22
CA TYR A 103 -14.25 -24.62 -13.39
C TYR A 103 -13.53 -24.52 -14.75
N THR A 104 -12.28 -24.06 -14.78
CA THR A 104 -11.51 -23.92 -16.04
C THR A 104 -11.03 -25.26 -16.60
N HIS A 105 -10.91 -26.32 -15.78
CA HIS A 105 -10.44 -27.63 -16.25
C HIS A 105 -11.56 -28.62 -16.61
N ALA A 106 -12.83 -28.32 -16.27
CA ALA A 106 -13.94 -29.24 -16.50
C ALA A 106 -14.62 -29.08 -17.88
N HIS A 107 -14.42 -27.96 -18.59
CA HIS A 107 -15.12 -27.67 -19.85
C HIS A 107 -14.31 -27.96 -21.14
N SER A 108 -13.08 -28.46 -21.05
CA SER A 108 -12.27 -28.77 -22.24
C SER A 108 -12.47 -30.18 -22.81
N HIS A 109 -13.38 -30.99 -22.26
CA HIS A 109 -13.56 -32.40 -22.65
C HIS A 109 -14.97 -32.78 -23.14
N ILE A 110 -15.84 -31.81 -23.40
CA ILE A 110 -17.17 -32.09 -24.00
C ILE A 110 -17.25 -31.41 -25.37
N HIS A 111 -16.41 -31.86 -26.30
CA HIS A 111 -16.71 -31.88 -27.74
C HIS A 111 -15.61 -32.67 -28.46
N THR A 112 -15.88 -33.96 -28.66
CA THR A 112 -15.36 -34.76 -29.77
C THR A 112 -16.50 -35.63 -30.26
#